data_AF-A0A930F3I9-F1
#
_entry.id   AF-A0A930F3I9-F1
#
_cell.length_a   1.000
_cell.length_b   1.000
_cell.length_c   1.000
_cell.angle_alpha   90.00
_cell.angle_beta   90.00
_cell.angle_gamma   90.00
#
_symmetry.space_group_name_H-M   'P 1'
#
loop_
_entity.id
_entity.type
_entity.pdbx_description
1 polymer ?
#
loop_
_entity_poly.entity_id
_entity_poly.type
_entity_poly.pdbx_seq_one_letter_code
_entity_poly.pdbx_strand_id
1 'polypeptide(L)'
;MNNQRKTRRLNIRLTDDEWLIINELANRTGMTISAFILTTTLKGKITIYEIDTQAILRPLLGLQRHYNTIRHWMITRNYKSPILTVEYEQELKDLWQLLAQAKEVVAQRDL
;
A
#
# COMPACT_ATOMS: atom_id res chain seq x y z
N MET A 1 -0.02 42.10 24.99
CA MET A 1 -0.84 40.88 24.75
C MET A 1 0.04 39.67 24.97
N ASN A 2 -0.22 38.91 26.04
CA ASN A 2 0.61 37.76 26.42
C ASN A 2 0.13 36.53 25.64
N ASN A 3 0.77 36.21 24.52
CA ASN A 3 0.47 35.01 23.73
C ASN A 3 0.94 33.77 24.50
N GLN A 4 0.12 33.29 25.44
CA GLN A 4 0.34 31.99 26.07
C GLN A 4 0.28 30.93 24.96
N ARG A 5 1.45 30.34 24.63
CA ARG A 5 1.54 29.18 23.73
C ARG A 5 0.62 28.09 24.31
N LYS A 6 -0.44 27.73 23.59
CA LYS A 6 -1.34 26.65 24.00
C LYS A 6 -0.54 25.35 24.06
N THR A 7 -0.27 24.87 25.27
CA THR A 7 0.36 23.57 25.50
C THR A 7 -0.59 22.48 25.02
N ARG A 8 -0.25 21.80 23.92
CA ARG A 8 -0.98 20.63 23.44
C ARG A 8 -0.29 19.38 23.95
N ARG A 9 -1.07 18.46 24.52
CA ARG A 9 -0.60 17.14 24.94
C ARG A 9 -1.00 16.11 23.89
N LEU A 10 -0.10 15.19 23.59
CA LEU A 10 -0.30 14.10 22.64
C LEU A 10 -0.06 12.80 23.40
N ASN A 11 -1.08 11.95 23.47
CA ASN A 11 -0.99 10.67 24.15
C ASN A 11 -0.70 9.59 23.11
N ILE A 12 0.40 8.86 23.30
CA ILE A 12 0.80 7.75 22.44
C ILE A 12 0.67 6.47 23.28
N ARG A 13 -0.02 5.47 22.75
CA ARG A 13 -0.04 4.13 23.34
C ARG A 13 1.09 3.33 22.73
N LEU A 14 1.85 2.65 23.57
CA LEU A 14 2.98 1.81 23.19
C LEU A 14 2.75 0.43 23.80
N THR A 15 3.19 -0.60 23.10
CA THR A 15 3.43 -1.92 23.67
C THR A 15 4.70 -1.91 24.53
N ASP A 16 4.87 -2.95 25.36
CA ASP A 16 6.05 -3.06 26.24
C ASP A 16 7.35 -3.12 25.44
N ASP A 17 7.35 -3.83 24.30
CA ASP A 17 8.50 -3.93 23.40
C ASP A 17 8.85 -2.57 22.76
N GLU A 18 7.85 -1.85 22.26
CA GLU A 18 8.05 -0.50 21.69
C GLU A 18 8.57 0.48 22.75
N TRP A 19 8.08 0.38 23.99
CA TRP A 19 8.54 1.21 25.09
C TRP A 19 10.02 0.94 25.42
N LEU A 20 10.42 -0.34 25.49
CA LEU A 20 11.81 -0.73 25.74
C LEU A 20 12.76 -0.12 24.69
N ILE A 21 12.41 -0.27 23.42
CA ILE A 21 13.20 0.25 22.29
C ILE A 21 13.34 1.77 22.37
N ILE A 22 12.23 2.48 22.58
CA ILE A 22 12.25 3.95 22.67
C ILE A 22 13.07 4.41 23.88
N ASN A 23 12.94 3.73 25.02
CA ASN A 23 13.67 4.07 26.23
C ASN A 23 15.19 3.87 26.05
N GLU A 24 15.61 2.78 25.43
CA GLU A 24 17.03 2.56 25.11
C GLU A 24 17.58 3.64 24.16
N LEU A 25 16.84 3.98 23.10
CA LEU A 25 17.28 4.99 22.14
C LEU A 25 17.34 6.39 22.75
N ALA A 26 16.39 6.74 23.63
CA ALA A 26 16.42 7.98 24.39
C ALA A 26 17.65 8.04 25.31
N ASN A 27 17.95 6.96 26.02
CA ASN A 27 19.13 6.86 26.90
C ASN A 27 20.44 6.98 26.12
N ARG A 28 20.57 6.31 24.96
CA ARG A 28 21.75 6.40 24.09
C ARG A 28 22.00 7.81 23.57
N THR A 29 20.95 8.61 23.42
CA THR A 29 21.03 10.01 22.96
C THR A 29 21.09 11.02 24.11
N GLY A 30 21.08 10.57 25.37
CA GLY A 30 21.08 11.43 26.55
C GLY A 30 19.84 12.30 26.69
N MET A 31 18.72 11.91 26.06
CA MET A 31 17.47 12.67 26.05
C MET A 31 16.41 12.01 26.93
N THR A 32 15.46 12.81 27.43
CA THR A 32 14.23 12.25 28.00
C THR A 32 13.39 11.63 26.88
N ILE A 33 12.60 10.60 27.19
CA ILE A 33 11.73 9.91 26.22
C ILE A 33 10.88 10.91 25.42
N SER A 34 10.26 11.90 26.08
CA SER A 34 9.43 12.91 25.40
C SER A 34 10.24 13.80 24.45
N ALA A 35 11.45 14.21 24.84
CA ALA A 35 12.33 15.00 23.98
C ALA A 35 12.84 14.18 22.79
N PHE A 36 13.17 12.91 23.02
CA PHE A 36 13.57 11.97 21.98
C PHE A 36 12.45 11.76 20.94
N ILE A 37 11.22 11.49 21.38
CA ILE A 37 10.07 11.32 20.47
C ILE A 37 9.79 12.60 19.67
N LEU A 38 9.79 13.77 20.33
CA LEU A 38 9.54 15.04 19.65
C LEU A 38 10.63 15.33 18.60
N THR A 39 11.90 15.12 18.96
CA THR A 39 13.01 15.39 18.04
C THR A 39 13.03 14.40 16.88
N THR A 40 12.80 13.11 17.12
CA THR A 40 12.75 12.09 16.06
C THR A 40 11.53 12.26 15.15
N THR A 41 10.37 12.63 15.68
CA THR A 41 9.16 12.88 14.87
C THR A 41 9.30 14.16 14.03
N LEU A 42 9.85 15.24 14.60
CA LEU A 42 9.98 16.52 13.89
C LEU A 42 11.17 16.57 12.93
N LYS A 43 12.25 15.84 13.20
CA LYS A 43 13.44 15.77 12.34
C LYS A 43 13.50 14.49 11.50
N GLY A 44 12.58 13.56 11.71
CA GLY A 44 12.49 12.32 10.96
C GLY A 44 12.20 12.60 9.50
N LYS A 45 12.92 11.91 8.60
CA LYS A 45 12.64 11.96 7.17
C LYS A 45 11.28 11.31 6.93
N ILE A 46 10.27 12.12 6.55
CA ILE A 46 9.02 11.58 6.03
C ILE A 46 9.33 10.96 4.68
N THR A 47 9.40 9.63 4.64
CA THR A 47 9.58 8.88 3.40
C THR A 47 8.20 8.48 2.93
N ILE A 48 7.68 9.19 1.93
CA ILE A 48 6.44 8.82 1.25
C ILE A 48 6.83 7.71 0.27
N TYR A 49 6.48 6.48 0.60
CA TYR A 49 6.58 5.37 -0.33
C TYR A 49 5.43 5.51 -1.34
N GLU A 50 5.72 6.10 -2.49
CA GLU A 50 4.83 5.99 -3.64
C GLU A 50 4.88 4.52 -4.07
N ILE A 51 3.77 3.79 -3.90
CA ILE A 51 3.67 2.43 -4.40
C ILE A 51 3.79 2.54 -5.92
N ASP A 52 4.83 1.94 -6.49
CA ASP A 52 4.95 1.82 -7.94
C ASP A 52 3.81 0.93 -8.44
N THR A 53 2.73 1.59 -8.85
CA THR A 53 1.53 0.93 -9.37
C THR A 53 1.85 0.04 -10.57
N GLN A 54 2.95 0.31 -11.31
CA GLN A 54 3.40 -0.54 -12.42
C GLN A 54 3.92 -1.90 -11.95
N ALA A 55 4.52 -1.97 -10.75
CA ALA A 55 4.99 -3.23 -10.16
C ALA A 55 3.84 -4.21 -9.87
N ILE A 56 2.63 -3.70 -9.62
CA ILE A 56 1.42 -4.49 -9.36
C ILE A 56 0.63 -4.72 -10.66
N LEU A 57 0.53 -3.70 -11.52
CA LEU A 57 -0.22 -3.76 -12.78
C LEU A 57 0.35 -4.82 -13.74
N ARG A 58 1.67 -4.93 -13.86
CA ARG A 58 2.32 -5.88 -14.79
C ARG A 58 1.99 -7.34 -14.49
N PRO A 59 2.15 -7.86 -13.26
CA PRO A 59 1.73 -9.21 -12.90
C PRO A 59 0.25 -9.48 -13.17
N LEU A 60 -0.64 -8.55 -12.82
CA LEU A 60 -2.08 -8.74 -12.97
C LEU A 60 -2.51 -8.83 -14.45
N LEU A 61 -1.94 -8.01 -15.32
CA LEU A 61 -2.13 -8.13 -16.77
C LEU A 61 -1.57 -9.44 -17.34
N GLY A 62 -0.47 -9.93 -16.74
CA GLY A 62 0.07 -11.26 -17.04
C GLY A 62 -0.93 -12.38 -16.73
N LEU A 63 -1.57 -12.34 -15.56
CA LEU A 63 -2.59 -13.29 -15.16
C LEU A 63 -3.82 -13.26 -16.09
N GLN A 64 -4.27 -12.07 -16.48
CA GLN A 64 -5.35 -11.91 -17.45
C GLN A 64 -5.05 -12.63 -18.78
N ARG A 65 -3.83 -12.48 -19.32
CA ARG A 65 -3.41 -13.15 -20.56
C ARG A 65 -3.40 -14.67 -20.43
N HIS A 66 -2.90 -15.19 -19.30
CA HIS A 66 -2.88 -16.63 -19.04
C HIS A 66 -4.30 -17.19 -18.96
N TYR A 67 -5.19 -16.52 -18.23
CA TYR A 67 -6.60 -16.89 -18.16
C TYR A 67 -7.25 -16.98 -19.56
N ASN A 68 -7.07 -15.94 -20.39
CA ASN A 68 -7.63 -15.92 -21.74
C ASN A 68 -7.08 -17.05 -22.62
N THR A 69 -5.79 -17.39 -22.46
CA THR A 69 -5.15 -18.49 -23.19
C THR A 69 -5.75 -19.84 -22.81
N ILE A 70 -5.92 -20.09 -21.51
CA ILE A 70 -6.51 -21.34 -21.00
C ILE A 70 -7.98 -21.45 -21.44
N ARG A 71 -8.74 -20.36 -21.33
CA ARG A 71 -10.14 -20.29 -21.79
C ARG A 71 -10.26 -20.61 -23.28
N HIS A 72 -9.41 -20.02 -24.11
CA HIS A 72 -9.39 -20.29 -25.55
C HIS A 72 -9.09 -21.77 -25.84
N TRP A 73 -8.05 -22.32 -25.21
CA TRP A 73 -7.68 -23.74 -25.35
C TRP A 73 -8.82 -24.68 -24.97
N MET A 74 -9.57 -24.38 -23.90
CA MET A 74 -10.71 -25.19 -23.47
C MET A 74 -11.86 -25.16 -24.46
N ILE A 75 -12.17 -23.98 -25.02
CA ILE A 75 -13.17 -23.84 -26.08
C ILE A 75 -12.77 -24.66 -27.31
N THR A 76 -11.51 -24.54 -27.77
CA THR A 76 -11.00 -25.29 -28.93
C THR A 76 -11.06 -26.81 -28.73
N ARG A 77 -10.92 -27.27 -27.48
CA ARG A 77 -10.98 -28.70 -27.14
C ARG A 77 -12.34 -29.19 -26.64
N ASN A 78 -13.37 -28.37 -26.75
CA ASN A 78 -14.76 -28.71 -26.42
C ASN A 78 -14.97 -29.16 -24.95
N TYR A 79 -14.18 -28.61 -24.03
CA TYR A 79 -14.38 -28.81 -22.60
C TYR A 79 -15.63 -28.04 -22.14
N LYS A 80 -16.64 -28.76 -21.65
CA LYS A 80 -17.94 -28.20 -21.24
C LYS A 80 -17.95 -27.59 -19.84
N SER A 81 -16.96 -27.91 -19.01
CA SER A 81 -16.87 -27.40 -17.64
C SER A 81 -16.15 -26.04 -17.65
N PRO A 82 -16.81 -24.95 -17.23
CA PRO A 82 -16.13 -23.67 -17.11
C PRO A 82 -15.13 -23.71 -15.94
N ILE A 83 -13.99 -23.05 -16.11
CA ILE A 83 -12.93 -22.95 -15.08
C ILE A 83 -13.41 -22.11 -13.88
N LEU A 84 -14.30 -21.16 -14.14
CA LEU A 84 -14.86 -20.24 -13.17
C LEU A 84 -16.38 -20.31 -13.22
N THR A 85 -17.02 -20.10 -12.07
CA THR A 85 -18.46 -19.87 -12.03
C THR A 85 -18.78 -18.51 -12.69
N VAL A 86 -20.02 -18.35 -13.15
CA VAL A 86 -20.48 -17.12 -13.83
C VAL A 86 -20.30 -15.88 -12.94
N GLU A 87 -20.44 -16.05 -11.61
CA GLU A 87 -20.24 -14.98 -10.63
C GLU A 87 -18.80 -14.45 -10.66
N TYR A 88 -17.80 -15.34 -10.61
CA TYR A 88 -16.40 -14.95 -10.64
C TYR A 88 -15.93 -14.46 -12.02
N GLU A 89 -16.58 -14.88 -13.12
CA GLU A 89 -16.27 -14.37 -14.46
C GLU A 89 -16.59 -12.87 -14.58
N GLN A 90 -17.70 -12.43 -13.98
CA GLN A 90 -18.09 -11.02 -13.97
C GLN A 90 -17.15 -10.19 -13.07
N GLU A 91 -16.84 -10.66 -11.87
CA GLU A 91 -15.89 -9.98 -10.98
C GLU A 91 -14.50 -9.82 -11.60
N LEU A 92 -14.00 -10.87 -12.27
CA LEU A 92 -12.72 -10.80 -13.00
C LEU A 92 -12.75 -9.81 -14.15
N LYS A 93 -13.87 -9.74 -14.88
CA LYS A 93 -14.04 -8.80 -15.99
C LYS A 93 -14.02 -7.34 -15.50
N ASP A 94 -14.70 -7.06 -14.40
CA ASP A 94 -14.75 -5.73 -13.80
C ASP A 94 -13.37 -5.33 -13.27
N LEU A 95 -12.66 -6.26 -12.62
CA LEU A 95 -11.29 -6.05 -12.16
C LEU A 95 -10.34 -5.76 -13.32
N TRP A 96 -10.47 -6.46 -14.45
CA TRP A 96 -9.69 -6.20 -15.66
C TRP A 96 -9.98 -4.84 -16.30
N GLN A 97 -11.23 -4.38 -16.27
CA GLN A 97 -11.57 -3.03 -16.75
C GLN A 97 -10.95 -1.95 -15.86
N LEU A 98 -10.99 -2.13 -14.54
CA LEU A 98 -10.36 -1.21 -13.59
C LEU A 98 -8.84 -1.14 -13.79
N LEU A 99 -8.18 -2.28 -14.03
CA LEU A 99 -6.75 -2.30 -14.33
C LEU A 99 -6.40 -1.63 -15.66
N ALA A 100 -7.24 -1.79 -16.69
CA ALA A 100 -7.04 -1.13 -17.98
C ALA A 100 -7.13 0.40 -17.85
N GLN A 101 -8.10 0.90 -17.09
CA GLN A 101 -8.25 2.34 -16.80
C GLN A 101 -7.07 2.87 -15.97
N ALA A 102 -6.60 2.11 -14.97
CA ALA A 102 -5.45 2.49 -14.15
C ALA A 102 -4.16 2.62 -14.97
N LYS A 103 -4.02 1.86 -16.07
CA LYS A 103 -2.87 1.97 -16.99
C LYS A 103 -2.84 3.32 -17.74
N GLU A 104 -3.98 3.85 -18.16
CA GLU A 104 -4.05 5.11 -18.93
C GLU A 104 -3.70 6.34 -18.07
N VAL A 105 -4.10 6.34 -16.79
CA VAL A 105 -3.82 7.45 -15.85
C VAL A 105 -2.32 7.62 -15.58
N VAL A 106 -1.53 6.54 -15.61
CA VAL A 106 -0.07 6.63 -15.42
C VAL A 106 0.62 7.18 -16.66
N ALA A 107 0.14 6.86 -17.87
CA ALA A 107 0.75 7.34 -19.12
C ALA A 107 0.57 8.86 -19.34
N GLN A 108 -0.41 9.50 -18.67
CA GLN A 108 -0.68 10.93 -18.80
C GLN A 108 0.14 11.82 -17.82
N ARG A 109 0.87 11.23 -16.86
CA ARG A 109 1.70 12.00 -15.92
C ARG A 109 3.10 12.34 -16.44
N ASP A 110 3.50 11.75 -17.57
CA ASP A 110 4.84 11.92 -18.18
C ASP A 110 4.84 12.87 -19.41
N LEU A 111 3.89 13.81 -19.51
CA LEU A 111 3.84 14.85 -20.55
C LEU A 111 3.91 16.27 -19.96
#